data_AF-A0A6M0S9M1-F1
#
_entry.id   AF-A0A6M0S9M1-F1
#
_cell.length_a   1.000
_cell.length_b   1.000
_cell.length_c   1.000
_cell.angle_alpha   90.00
_cell.angle_beta   90.00
_cell.angle_gamma   90.00
#
_symmetry.space_group_name_H-M   'P 1'
#
loop_
_entity.id
_entity.type
_entity.pdbx_description
1 polymer ?
#
loop_
_entity_poly.entity_id
_entity_poly.type
_entity_poly.pdbx_seq_one_letter_code
_entity_poly.pdbx_strand_id
1 'polypeptide(L)'
;MKSPNVIYPIKKPIRRLSHWCIRLWDGISGNEYRRVRQLRTALAVSQQNEADLTQQLTQAQAQCLDLQQALENKNQQVHELWEELDVLIAENDTELQTLKRELANQTSALSNCHSNLVAVQRFQATEVPATAPLSNSQPDTTSETNLANWKIAFVGGHQATRRFVIDTLHTSHGLIHTPVEIPSHREVSTSQKQLKDKLADCDLVVSIVGYSNHSLTKSLNHLRDKGALKGSILIPNSRGVTGVVRDILAFVAKQPDPIQEHTD
;
A
#
# COMPACT_ATOMS: atom_id res chain seq x y z
N MET A 1 -80.55 76.98 15.33
CA MET A 1 -81.31 75.71 15.23
C MET A 1 -81.24 75.18 13.81
N LYS A 2 -80.46 74.11 13.58
CA LYS A 2 -80.65 73.05 12.57
C LYS A 2 -79.54 72.00 12.79
N SER A 3 -79.96 70.74 12.80
CA SER A 3 -79.33 69.58 13.46
C SER A 3 -78.13 68.99 12.70
N PRO A 4 -77.21 68.29 13.40
CA PRO A 4 -76.16 67.50 12.75
C PRO A 4 -76.72 66.17 12.24
N ASN A 5 -76.41 65.83 11.00
CA ASN A 5 -76.81 64.60 10.33
C ASN A 5 -75.76 63.51 10.60
N VAL A 6 -76.07 62.55 11.49
CA VAL A 6 -75.18 61.43 11.83
C VAL A 6 -75.51 60.25 10.90
N ILE A 7 -74.64 60.01 9.91
CA ILE A 7 -74.73 58.84 9.02
C ILE A 7 -73.94 57.69 9.66
N TYR A 8 -74.64 56.69 10.21
CA TYR A 8 -74.01 55.44 10.66
C TYR A 8 -73.67 54.52 9.47
N PRO A 9 -72.48 53.92 9.39
CA PRO A 9 -72.13 53.00 8.31
C PRO A 9 -72.65 51.58 8.60
N ILE A 10 -73.84 51.23 8.11
CA ILE A 10 -74.48 49.90 8.22
C ILE A 10 -73.88 48.87 7.22
N LYS A 11 -72.75 49.14 6.57
CA LYS A 11 -72.23 48.28 5.46
C LYS A 11 -71.39 47.06 5.88
N LYS A 12 -71.12 46.84 7.18
CA LYS A 12 -70.24 45.74 7.63
C LYS A 12 -70.89 44.37 7.94
N PRO A 13 -72.16 44.22 8.37
CA PRO A 13 -72.70 42.90 8.73
C PRO A 13 -73.18 42.05 7.55
N ILE A 14 -73.50 42.65 6.39
CA ILE A 14 -74.15 41.94 5.26
C ILE A 14 -73.20 40.93 4.57
N ARG A 15 -71.88 41.21 4.53
CA ARG A 15 -70.90 40.28 3.93
C ARG A 15 -70.73 38.97 4.70
N ARG A 16 -71.02 38.98 6.01
CA ARG A 16 -70.92 37.78 6.86
C ARG A 16 -72.15 36.87 6.69
N LEU A 17 -73.33 37.46 6.47
CA LEU A 17 -74.56 36.72 6.19
C LEU A 17 -74.57 36.11 4.78
N SER A 18 -74.05 36.81 3.77
CA SER A 18 -74.00 36.25 2.41
C SER A 18 -73.10 35.00 2.32
N HIS A 19 -71.94 35.00 3.01
CA HIS A 19 -71.06 33.84 3.09
C HIS A 19 -71.66 32.67 3.88
N TRP A 20 -72.54 32.97 4.83
CA TRP A 20 -73.24 31.95 5.61
C TRP A 20 -74.37 31.30 4.80
N CYS A 21 -75.14 32.09 4.05
CA CYS A 21 -76.21 31.58 3.19
C CYS A 21 -75.68 30.75 2.00
N ILE A 22 -74.57 31.14 1.38
CA ILE A 22 -73.93 30.35 0.31
C ILE A 22 -73.44 28.99 0.85
N ARG A 23 -72.90 28.95 2.08
CA ARG A 23 -72.48 27.70 2.74
C ARG A 23 -73.63 26.74 3.06
N LEU A 24 -74.83 27.25 3.28
CA LEU A 24 -76.02 26.45 3.55
C LEU A 24 -76.69 25.93 2.26
N TRP A 25 -76.55 26.66 1.15
CA TRP A 25 -77.19 26.32 -0.13
C TRP A 25 -76.49 25.16 -0.87
N ASP A 26 -75.18 25.03 -0.73
CA ASP A 26 -74.42 24.00 -1.46
C ASP A 26 -74.43 22.61 -0.77
N GLY A 27 -75.04 22.47 0.42
CA GLY A 27 -75.11 21.19 1.15
C GLY A 27 -73.76 20.64 1.64
N ILE A 28 -72.65 21.33 1.34
CA ILE A 28 -71.31 20.94 1.74
C ILE A 28 -71.12 21.25 3.22
N SER A 29 -71.07 20.21 4.05
CA SER A 29 -70.81 20.36 5.47
C SER A 29 -69.47 21.10 5.69
N GLY A 30 -69.35 21.91 6.75
CA GLY A 30 -68.10 22.62 7.04
C GLY A 30 -66.88 21.70 7.19
N ASN A 31 -67.11 20.40 7.43
CA ASN A 31 -66.09 19.36 7.45
C ASN A 31 -65.59 18.97 6.05
N GLU A 32 -66.46 18.87 5.05
CA GLU A 32 -66.08 18.59 3.66
C GLU A 32 -65.23 19.72 3.08
N TYR A 33 -65.56 20.98 3.36
CA TYR A 33 -64.74 22.10 2.90
C TYR A 33 -63.31 22.04 3.48
N ARG A 34 -63.17 21.72 4.77
CA ARG A 34 -61.86 21.55 5.42
C ARG A 34 -61.10 20.39 4.79
N ARG A 35 -61.78 19.26 4.52
CA ARG A 35 -61.20 18.08 3.88
C ARG A 35 -60.72 18.38 2.47
N VAL A 36 -61.51 19.07 1.64
CA VAL A 36 -61.11 19.48 0.29
C VAL A 36 -59.89 20.41 0.34
N ARG A 37 -59.85 21.35 1.30
CA ARG A 37 -58.68 22.21 1.47
C ARG A 37 -57.43 21.42 1.87
N GLN A 38 -57.55 20.49 2.81
CA GLN A 38 -56.45 19.60 3.22
C GLN A 38 -55.95 18.73 2.06
N LEU A 39 -56.86 18.18 1.25
CA LEU A 39 -56.50 17.39 0.08
C LEU A 39 -55.80 18.23 -0.99
N ARG A 40 -56.25 19.46 -1.24
CA ARG A 40 -55.55 20.38 -2.16
C ARG A 40 -54.16 20.75 -1.67
N THR A 41 -54.00 21.01 -0.37
CA THR A 41 -52.66 21.26 0.19
C THR A 41 -51.77 20.03 0.12
N ALA A 42 -52.31 18.84 0.40
CA ALA A 42 -51.56 17.59 0.32
C ALA A 42 -51.14 17.28 -1.13
N LEU A 43 -52.02 17.51 -2.10
CA LEU A 43 -51.73 17.35 -3.53
C LEU A 43 -50.66 18.34 -3.99
N ALA A 44 -50.74 19.61 -3.59
CA ALA A 44 -49.71 20.60 -3.91
C ALA A 44 -48.34 20.23 -3.32
N VAL A 45 -48.31 19.74 -2.07
CA VAL A 45 -47.08 19.24 -1.45
C VAL A 45 -46.54 18.01 -2.18
N SER A 46 -47.41 17.07 -2.57
CA SER A 46 -47.01 15.88 -3.34
C SER A 46 -46.41 16.26 -4.69
N GLN A 47 -47.03 17.20 -5.41
CA GLN A 47 -46.53 17.70 -6.69
C GLN A 47 -45.18 18.41 -6.55
N GLN A 48 -45.00 19.19 -5.48
CA GLN A 48 -43.70 19.81 -5.18
C GLN A 48 -42.64 18.75 -4.89
N ASN A 49 -42.96 17.74 -4.08
CA ASN A 49 -42.01 16.67 -3.77
C ASN A 49 -41.63 15.87 -5.03
N GLU A 50 -42.57 15.62 -5.94
CA GLU A 50 -42.28 14.98 -7.24
C GLU A 50 -41.36 15.85 -8.11
N ALA A 51 -41.59 17.16 -8.15
CA ALA A 51 -40.71 18.10 -8.85
C ALA A 51 -39.29 18.11 -8.23
N ASP A 52 -39.19 18.15 -6.90
CA ASP A 52 -37.90 18.15 -6.21
C ASP A 52 -37.15 16.82 -6.43
N LEU A 53 -37.85 15.68 -6.39
CA LEU A 53 -37.26 14.36 -6.64
C LEU A 53 -36.79 14.20 -8.09
N THR A 54 -37.57 14.68 -9.06
CA THR A 54 -37.16 14.63 -10.48
C THR A 54 -35.95 15.52 -10.73
N GLN A 55 -35.88 16.69 -10.08
CA GLN A 55 -34.69 17.55 -10.12
C GLN A 55 -33.46 16.86 -9.48
N GLN A 56 -33.62 16.19 -8.34
CA GLN A 56 -32.52 15.43 -7.72
C GLN A 56 -32.05 14.27 -8.59
N LEU A 57 -32.98 13.55 -9.23
CA LEU A 57 -32.66 12.43 -10.11
C LEU A 57 -31.89 12.91 -11.34
N THR A 58 -32.35 13.97 -11.99
CA THR A 58 -31.65 14.57 -13.14
C THR A 58 -30.26 15.08 -12.77
N GLN A 59 -30.10 15.69 -11.59
CA GLN A 59 -28.80 16.11 -11.08
C GLN A 59 -27.87 14.91 -10.82
N ALA A 60 -28.37 13.86 -10.18
CA ALA A 60 -27.60 12.65 -9.91
C ALA A 60 -27.21 11.94 -11.22
N GLN A 61 -28.10 11.92 -12.22
CA GLN A 61 -27.82 11.34 -13.53
C GLN A 61 -26.72 12.12 -14.26
N ALA A 62 -26.74 13.45 -14.21
CA ALA A 62 -25.66 14.28 -14.76
C ALA A 62 -24.31 13.99 -14.06
N GLN A 63 -24.31 13.90 -12.72
CA GLN A 63 -23.11 13.55 -11.96
C GLN A 63 -22.55 12.16 -12.33
N CYS A 64 -23.43 11.17 -12.53
CA CYS A 64 -23.01 9.84 -12.96
C CYS A 64 -22.36 9.87 -14.35
N LEU A 65 -22.90 10.66 -15.29
CA LEU A 65 -22.32 10.81 -16.63
C LEU A 65 -20.95 11.51 -16.57
N ASP A 66 -20.82 12.57 -15.78
CA ASP A 66 -19.55 13.27 -15.60
C ASP A 66 -18.48 12.34 -15.00
N LEU A 67 -18.84 11.55 -13.99
CA LEU A 67 -17.95 10.57 -13.38
C LEU A 67 -17.58 9.44 -14.35
N GLN A 68 -18.53 8.97 -15.16
CA GLN A 68 -18.26 7.96 -16.18
C GLN A 68 -17.26 8.48 -17.22
N GLN A 69 -17.46 9.70 -17.72
CA GLN A 69 -16.55 10.33 -18.66
C GLN A 69 -15.16 10.56 -18.04
N ALA A 70 -15.09 10.99 -16.78
CA ALA A 70 -13.84 11.15 -16.07
C ALA A 70 -13.09 9.81 -15.91
N LEU A 71 -13.81 8.73 -15.65
CA LEU A 71 -13.26 7.38 -15.53
C LEU A 71 -12.74 6.87 -16.89
N GLU A 72 -13.50 7.08 -17.97
CA GLU A 72 -13.08 6.74 -19.34
C GLU A 72 -11.79 7.49 -19.72
N ASN A 73 -11.72 8.80 -19.45
CA ASN A 73 -10.50 9.59 -19.68
C ASN A 73 -9.30 9.06 -18.88
N LYS A 74 -9.53 8.64 -17.62
CA LYS A 74 -8.46 8.07 -16.78
C LYS A 74 -8.02 6.71 -17.27
N ASN A 75 -8.94 5.87 -17.74
CA ASN A 75 -8.61 4.58 -18.34
C ASN A 75 -7.79 4.76 -19.61
N GLN A 76 -8.14 5.74 -20.46
CA GLN A 76 -7.37 6.06 -21.65
C GLN A 76 -5.95 6.53 -21.31
N GLN A 77 -5.82 7.42 -20.32
CA GLN A 77 -4.51 7.85 -19.81
C GLN A 77 -3.67 6.67 -19.29
N VAL A 78 -4.28 5.72 -18.58
CA VAL A 78 -3.58 4.53 -18.12
C VAL A 78 -3.13 3.66 -19.30
N HIS A 79 -3.97 3.53 -20.33
CA HIS A 79 -3.62 2.76 -21.53
C HIS A 79 -2.42 3.35 -22.27
N GLU A 80 -2.40 4.68 -22.46
CA GLU A 80 -1.26 5.40 -23.06
C GLU A 80 0.04 5.16 -22.28
N LEU A 81 -0.02 5.25 -20.95
CA LEU A 81 1.15 4.99 -20.09
C LEU A 81 1.62 3.52 -20.16
N TRP A 82 0.71 2.57 -20.36
CA TRP A 82 1.07 1.16 -20.57
C TRP A 82 1.79 0.96 -21.90
N GLU A 83 1.30 1.60 -22.97
CA GLU A 83 1.97 1.54 -24.28
C GLU A 83 3.36 2.17 -24.24
N GLU A 84 3.53 3.31 -23.57
CA GLU A 84 4.84 3.93 -23.35
C GLU A 84 5.78 2.99 -22.58
N LEU A 85 5.28 2.30 -21.56
CA LEU A 85 6.07 1.35 -20.79
C LEU A 85 6.51 0.15 -21.63
N ASP A 86 5.63 -0.39 -22.46
CA ASP A 86 5.94 -1.52 -23.34
C ASP A 86 7.01 -1.15 -24.38
N VAL A 87 6.95 0.07 -24.93
CA VAL A 87 8.00 0.59 -25.82
C VAL A 87 9.34 0.68 -25.09
N LEU A 88 9.36 1.25 -23.88
CA LEU A 88 10.59 1.35 -23.08
C LEU A 88 11.15 -0.03 -22.70
N ILE A 89 10.30 -1.00 -22.39
CA ILE A 89 10.74 -2.38 -22.11
C ILE A 89 11.39 -2.97 -23.37
N ALA A 90 10.76 -2.82 -24.53
CA ALA A 90 11.30 -3.32 -25.79
C ALA A 90 12.66 -2.66 -26.12
N GLU A 91 12.79 -1.35 -25.95
CA GLU A 91 14.05 -0.62 -26.15
C GLU A 91 15.15 -1.15 -25.23
N ASN A 92 14.88 -1.25 -23.92
CA ASN A 92 15.84 -1.79 -22.94
C ASN A 92 16.24 -3.24 -23.25
N ASP A 93 15.30 -4.06 -23.71
CA ASP A 93 15.60 -5.44 -24.12
C ASP A 93 16.54 -5.48 -25.33
N THR A 94 16.36 -4.58 -26.31
CA THR A 94 17.29 -4.48 -27.43
C THR A 94 18.69 -4.05 -26.99
N GLU A 95 18.81 -3.07 -26.09
CA GLU A 95 20.09 -2.63 -25.52
C GLU A 95 20.77 -3.74 -24.70
N LEU A 96 20.01 -4.50 -23.91
CA LEU A 96 20.55 -5.64 -23.18
C LEU A 96 21.07 -6.72 -24.13
N GLN A 97 20.40 -6.96 -25.26
CA GLN A 97 20.85 -7.92 -26.27
C GLN A 97 22.12 -7.46 -26.99
N THR A 98 22.27 -6.16 -27.28
CA THR A 98 23.49 -5.63 -27.90
C THR A 98 24.67 -5.72 -26.94
N LEU A 99 24.50 -5.32 -25.68
CA LEU A 99 25.54 -5.42 -24.65
C LEU A 99 25.94 -6.87 -24.37
N LYS A 100 24.98 -7.80 -24.30
CA LYS A 100 25.28 -9.24 -24.16
C LYS A 100 26.11 -9.76 -25.34
N ARG A 101 25.79 -9.36 -26.57
CA ARG A 101 26.54 -9.75 -27.76
C ARG A 101 27.95 -9.18 -27.74
N GLU A 102 28.11 -7.91 -27.34
CA GLU A 102 29.42 -7.27 -27.22
C GLU A 102 30.29 -7.97 -26.17
N LEU A 103 29.73 -8.27 -24.99
CA LEU A 103 30.44 -8.98 -23.94
C LEU A 103 30.86 -10.39 -24.38
N ALA A 104 30.00 -11.11 -25.12
CA ALA A 104 30.35 -12.41 -25.71
C ALA A 104 31.51 -12.29 -26.71
N ASN A 105 31.49 -11.26 -27.56
CA ASN A 105 32.57 -10.98 -28.51
C ASN A 105 33.89 -10.67 -27.79
N GLN A 106 33.87 -9.81 -26.75
CA GLN A 106 35.06 -9.50 -25.96
C GLN A 106 35.59 -10.74 -25.22
N THR A 107 34.71 -11.56 -24.66
CA THR A 107 35.08 -12.80 -23.96
C THR A 107 35.74 -13.79 -24.90
N SER A 108 35.19 -13.97 -26.11
CA SER A 108 35.82 -14.84 -27.13
C SER A 108 37.17 -14.31 -27.59
N ALA A 109 37.33 -12.99 -27.77
CA ALA A 109 38.60 -12.37 -28.11
C ALA A 109 39.66 -12.58 -27.02
N LEU A 110 39.30 -12.42 -25.75
CA LEU A 110 40.18 -12.69 -24.61
C LEU A 110 40.55 -14.18 -24.53
N SER A 111 39.58 -15.09 -24.73
CA SER A 111 39.84 -16.53 -24.77
C SER A 111 40.83 -16.92 -25.87
N ASN A 112 40.70 -16.31 -27.05
CA ASN A 112 41.64 -16.51 -28.16
C ASN A 112 43.03 -15.96 -27.82
N CYS A 113 43.11 -14.76 -27.24
CA CYS A 113 44.37 -14.16 -26.80
C CYS A 113 45.06 -15.02 -25.74
N HIS A 114 44.31 -15.51 -24.75
CA HIS A 114 44.80 -16.42 -23.72
C HIS A 114 45.33 -17.72 -24.31
N SER A 115 44.59 -18.33 -25.26
CA SER A 115 45.02 -19.54 -25.95
C SER A 115 46.32 -19.34 -26.73
N ASN A 116 46.46 -18.20 -27.41
CA ASN A 116 47.68 -17.85 -28.13
C ASN A 116 48.87 -17.62 -27.18
N LEU A 117 48.66 -16.92 -26.06
CA LEU A 117 49.70 -16.72 -25.04
C LEU A 117 50.17 -18.04 -24.44
N VAL A 118 49.25 -18.94 -24.10
CA VAL A 118 49.58 -20.28 -23.59
C VAL A 118 50.35 -21.08 -24.63
N ALA A 119 49.97 -20.99 -25.92
CA ALA A 119 50.72 -21.64 -27.00
C ALA A 119 52.16 -21.10 -27.09
N VAL A 120 52.35 -19.78 -27.08
CA VAL A 120 53.69 -19.14 -27.10
C VAL A 120 54.52 -19.54 -25.89
N GLN A 121 53.93 -19.57 -24.68
CA GLN A 121 54.62 -20.02 -23.47
C GLN A 121 55.06 -21.48 -23.56
N ARG A 122 54.23 -22.37 -24.14
CA ARG A 122 54.62 -23.78 -24.37
C ARG A 122 55.77 -23.91 -25.37
N PHE A 123 55.76 -23.11 -26.44
CA PHE A 123 56.88 -23.07 -27.38
C PHE A 123 58.18 -22.57 -26.71
N GLN A 124 58.11 -21.54 -25.87
CA GLN A 124 59.28 -21.04 -25.13
C GLN A 124 59.77 -22.00 -24.04
N ALA A 125 58.86 -22.73 -23.38
CA ALA A 125 59.20 -23.75 -22.38
C ALA A 125 59.78 -25.05 -22.98
N THR A 126 59.89 -25.14 -24.32
CA THR A 126 60.59 -26.26 -24.99
C THR A 126 62.11 -26.02 -25.07
N GLU A 127 62.59 -24.84 -24.68
CA GLU A 127 63.99 -24.60 -24.36
C GLU A 127 64.14 -24.43 -22.83
N VAL A 128 64.94 -25.31 -22.23
CA VAL A 128 65.31 -25.38 -20.79
C VAL A 128 64.38 -26.22 -19.89
N PRO A 129 64.85 -27.39 -19.39
CA PRO A 129 64.16 -28.15 -18.35
C PRO A 129 64.55 -27.61 -16.97
N ALA A 130 63.57 -27.25 -16.12
CA ALA A 130 63.47 -27.72 -14.73
C ALA A 130 62.48 -26.90 -13.87
N THR A 131 61.84 -27.64 -12.96
CA THR A 131 61.36 -27.26 -11.62
C THR A 131 59.97 -26.59 -11.42
N ALA A 132 59.02 -27.46 -11.06
CA ALA A 132 58.04 -27.41 -9.95
C ALA A 132 56.94 -26.31 -9.88
N PRO A 133 55.66 -26.67 -9.64
CA PRO A 133 54.57 -25.73 -9.46
C PRO A 133 54.43 -25.29 -7.98
N LEU A 134 54.39 -23.97 -7.74
CA LEU A 134 53.99 -23.36 -6.48
C LEU A 134 52.46 -23.31 -6.37
N SER A 135 51.92 -23.84 -5.27
CA SER A 135 50.53 -23.73 -4.86
C SER A 135 50.18 -22.29 -4.51
N ASN A 136 49.33 -21.65 -5.31
CA ASN A 136 48.62 -20.43 -4.94
C ASN A 136 47.53 -20.79 -3.93
N SER A 137 47.80 -20.56 -2.65
CA SER A 137 46.78 -20.56 -1.60
C SER A 137 46.25 -19.13 -1.46
N GLN A 138 45.08 -18.90 -2.03
CA GLN A 138 44.29 -17.69 -1.85
C GLN A 138 43.70 -17.69 -0.43
N PRO A 139 43.87 -16.64 0.40
CA PRO A 139 43.23 -16.58 1.69
C PRO A 139 41.82 -15.99 1.53
N ASP A 140 40.81 -16.86 1.42
CA ASP A 140 39.40 -16.49 1.62
C ASP A 140 39.16 -16.30 3.12
N THR A 141 39.44 -15.10 3.63
CA THR A 141 39.01 -14.67 4.97
C THR A 141 37.64 -14.01 4.90
N THR A 142 36.58 -14.81 4.82
CA THR A 142 35.24 -14.39 5.25
C THR A 142 34.98 -15.01 6.60
N SER A 143 35.09 -14.21 7.66
CA SER A 143 34.63 -14.58 8.99
C SER A 143 33.17 -15.05 8.89
N GLU A 144 32.94 -16.35 9.02
CA GLU A 144 31.60 -16.94 9.02
C GLU A 144 30.85 -16.43 10.25
N THR A 145 30.03 -15.40 10.09
CA THR A 145 29.12 -14.91 11.12
C THR A 145 28.08 -16.00 11.39
N ASN A 146 28.21 -16.65 12.55
CA ASN A 146 27.31 -17.72 12.96
C ASN A 146 26.02 -17.14 13.57
N LEU A 147 24.85 -17.51 13.03
CA LEU A 147 23.54 -17.05 13.51
C LEU A 147 22.85 -18.04 14.46
N ALA A 148 23.52 -19.11 14.88
CA ALA A 148 22.94 -20.19 15.67
C ALA A 148 22.20 -19.72 16.94
N ASN A 149 22.73 -18.70 17.63
CA ASN A 149 22.20 -18.20 18.90
C ASN A 149 21.19 -17.06 18.77
N TRP A 150 20.86 -16.63 17.54
CA TRP A 150 20.03 -15.45 17.32
C TRP A 150 18.56 -15.83 17.12
N LYS A 151 17.67 -15.23 17.92
CA LYS A 151 16.22 -15.27 17.65
C LYS A 151 15.81 -14.07 16.82
N ILE A 152 15.59 -14.30 15.52
CA ILE A 152 15.30 -13.24 14.56
C ILE A 152 13.80 -13.21 14.23
N ALA A 153 13.22 -12.01 14.23
CA ALA A 153 11.87 -11.77 13.72
C ALA A 153 11.91 -10.96 12.42
N PHE A 154 11.04 -11.30 11.48
CA PHE A 154 10.85 -10.57 10.23
C PHE A 154 9.50 -9.87 10.22
N VAL A 155 9.51 -8.54 10.10
CA VAL A 155 8.29 -7.73 10.09
C VAL A 155 8.11 -7.05 8.74
N GLY A 156 6.94 -7.28 8.13
CA GLY A 156 6.57 -6.69 6.83
C GLY A 156 7.21 -7.40 5.63
N GLY A 157 7.41 -6.66 4.53
CA GLY A 157 7.86 -7.21 3.25
C GLY A 157 6.83 -8.09 2.54
N HIS A 158 7.17 -8.56 1.34
CA HIS A 158 6.40 -9.55 0.59
C HIS A 158 6.72 -10.96 1.11
N GLN A 159 5.72 -11.85 1.19
CA GLN A 159 5.90 -13.22 1.70
C GLN A 159 7.05 -13.98 1.01
N ALA A 160 7.14 -13.89 -0.32
CA ALA A 160 8.21 -14.52 -1.08
C ALA A 160 9.61 -14.08 -0.62
N THR A 161 9.82 -12.77 -0.43
CA THR A 161 11.11 -12.21 0.01
C THR A 161 11.47 -12.69 1.41
N ARG A 162 10.51 -12.68 2.35
CA ARG A 162 10.75 -13.20 3.72
C ARG A 162 11.22 -14.65 3.68
N ARG A 163 10.49 -15.49 2.94
CA ARG A 163 10.78 -16.91 2.82
C ARG A 163 12.18 -17.16 2.26
N PHE A 164 12.54 -16.51 1.16
CA PHE A 164 13.88 -16.66 0.59
C PHE A 164 14.99 -16.16 1.50
N VAL A 165 14.77 -15.06 2.23
CA VAL A 165 15.75 -14.58 3.21
C VAL A 165 15.92 -15.60 4.35
N ILE A 166 14.83 -16.11 4.90
CA ILE A 166 14.84 -17.13 5.96
C ILE A 166 15.55 -18.40 5.50
N ASP A 167 15.18 -18.93 4.33
CA ASP A 167 15.79 -20.13 3.75
C ASP A 167 17.30 -19.95 3.54
N THR A 168 17.70 -18.76 3.07
CA THR A 168 19.13 -18.43 2.88
C THR A 168 19.89 -18.37 4.21
N LEU A 169 19.31 -17.75 5.24
CA LEU A 169 19.95 -17.65 6.56
C LEU A 169 20.06 -19.02 7.24
N HIS A 170 19.06 -19.89 7.06
CA HIS A 170 19.10 -21.25 7.59
C HIS A 170 20.12 -22.13 6.84
N THR A 171 20.14 -22.07 5.51
CA THR A 171 20.98 -22.94 4.67
C THR A 171 22.45 -22.51 4.67
N SER A 172 22.71 -21.21 4.61
CA SER A 172 24.07 -20.67 4.39
C SER A 172 24.72 -20.10 5.65
N HIS A 173 23.94 -19.77 6.70
CA HIS A 173 24.45 -19.06 7.89
C HIS A 173 24.05 -19.70 9.23
N GLY A 174 23.47 -20.90 9.19
CA GLY A 174 23.25 -21.73 10.38
C GLY A 174 22.21 -21.18 11.36
N LEU A 175 21.20 -20.44 10.91
CA LEU A 175 20.10 -20.00 11.77
C LEU A 175 19.31 -21.22 12.30
N ILE A 176 19.45 -21.55 13.59
CA ILE A 176 18.82 -22.74 14.20
C ILE A 176 17.39 -22.43 14.67
N HIS A 177 17.17 -21.25 15.24
CA HIS A 177 15.87 -20.88 15.78
C HIS A 177 14.87 -20.55 14.67
N THR A 178 13.64 -21.07 14.79
CA THR A 178 12.55 -20.75 13.86
C THR A 178 12.27 -19.25 13.90
N PRO A 179 12.46 -18.52 12.79
CA PRO A 179 12.25 -17.08 12.79
C PRO A 179 10.77 -16.72 12.90
N VAL A 180 10.48 -15.66 13.64
CA VAL A 180 9.11 -15.19 13.86
C VAL A 180 8.70 -14.31 12.69
N GLU A 181 7.71 -14.75 11.92
CA GLU A 181 7.15 -13.96 10.83
C GLU A 181 5.96 -13.10 11.28
N ILE A 182 6.04 -11.80 11.00
CA ILE A 182 4.95 -10.85 11.15
C ILE A 182 4.65 -10.26 9.77
N PRO A 183 3.54 -10.68 9.14
CA PRO A 183 3.19 -10.22 7.80
C PRO A 183 2.84 -8.73 7.78
N SER A 184 2.77 -8.15 6.58
CA SER A 184 2.30 -6.76 6.44
C SER A 184 0.81 -6.65 6.82
N HIS A 185 0.37 -5.47 7.24
CA HIS A 185 -1.02 -5.20 7.61
C HIS A 185 -2.02 -5.46 6.47
N ARG A 186 -1.54 -5.47 5.21
CA ARG A 186 -2.35 -5.85 4.04
C ARG A 186 -2.67 -7.35 3.99
N GLU A 187 -1.81 -8.19 4.55
CA GLU A 187 -1.97 -9.65 4.61
C GLU A 187 -2.77 -10.03 5.86
N VAL A 188 -2.38 -9.50 7.04
CA VAL A 188 -3.06 -9.78 8.32
C VAL A 188 -3.01 -8.56 9.23
N SER A 189 -4.16 -8.17 9.78
CA SER A 189 -4.22 -7.18 10.84
C SER A 189 -3.70 -7.77 12.15
N THR A 190 -2.54 -7.31 12.61
CA THR A 190 -1.93 -7.71 13.88
C THR A 190 -2.06 -6.58 14.90
N SER A 191 -2.57 -6.92 16.09
CA SER A 191 -2.69 -5.95 17.19
C SER A 191 -1.34 -5.69 17.87
N GLN A 192 -1.19 -4.52 18.50
CA GLN A 192 0.05 -4.17 19.22
C GLN A 192 0.38 -5.15 20.35
N LYS A 193 -0.64 -5.71 21.02
CA LYS A 193 -0.46 -6.72 22.07
C LYS A 193 0.16 -8.00 21.51
N GLN A 194 -0.40 -8.51 20.41
CA GLN A 194 0.15 -9.68 19.72
C GLN A 194 1.57 -9.44 19.19
N LEU A 195 1.86 -8.23 18.72
CA LEU A 195 3.19 -7.87 18.26
C LEU A 195 4.21 -7.88 19.40
N LYS A 196 3.81 -7.36 20.57
CA LYS A 196 4.64 -7.41 21.78
C LYS A 196 4.90 -8.86 22.21
N ASP A 197 3.85 -9.66 22.32
CA ASP A 197 3.95 -11.04 22.80
C ASP A 197 4.83 -11.90 21.86
N LYS A 198 4.77 -11.66 20.54
CA LYS A 198 5.59 -12.39 19.55
C LYS A 198 7.04 -11.93 19.48
N LEU A 199 7.33 -10.66 19.79
CA LEU A 199 8.66 -10.08 19.67
C LEU A 199 9.43 -10.00 21.00
N ALA A 200 8.79 -10.36 22.12
CA ALA A 200 9.38 -10.25 23.45
C ALA A 200 10.71 -11.01 23.58
N ASP A 201 10.78 -12.20 22.97
CA ASP A 201 11.93 -13.10 23.06
C ASP A 201 12.92 -12.99 21.89
N CYS A 202 12.73 -12.02 20.99
CA CYS A 202 13.59 -11.87 19.82
C CYS A 202 14.78 -10.94 20.11
N ASP A 203 15.97 -11.36 19.71
CA ASP A 203 17.22 -10.59 19.86
C ASP A 203 17.42 -9.61 18.69
N LEU A 204 16.84 -9.92 17.52
CA LEU A 204 16.86 -9.07 16.35
C LEU A 204 15.49 -9.01 15.68
N VAL A 205 15.02 -7.80 15.39
CA VAL A 205 13.79 -7.56 14.64
C VAL A 205 14.15 -6.87 13.32
N VAL A 206 14.00 -7.58 12.21
CA VAL A 206 14.27 -7.09 10.86
C VAL A 206 12.98 -6.56 10.25
N SER A 207 12.90 -5.24 10.07
CA SER A 207 11.76 -4.58 9.43
C SER A 207 12.08 -4.33 7.96
N ILE A 208 11.51 -5.13 7.05
CA ILE A 208 11.73 -4.98 5.60
C ILE A 208 10.81 -3.86 5.08
N VAL A 209 11.34 -2.64 5.05
CA VAL A 209 10.61 -1.42 4.69
C VAL A 209 10.56 -1.23 3.18
N GLY A 210 9.36 -1.04 2.68
CA GLY A 210 8.99 -1.02 1.25
C GLY A 210 7.54 -1.46 1.06
N TYR A 211 7.06 -2.31 1.97
CA TYR A 211 5.66 -2.81 1.99
C TYR A 211 5.02 -2.78 3.38
N SER A 212 5.73 -2.28 4.40
CA SER A 212 5.20 -2.08 5.76
C SER A 212 4.40 -0.78 5.81
N ASN A 213 3.11 -0.85 6.14
CA ASN A 213 2.30 0.33 6.39
C ASN A 213 2.88 1.16 7.56
N HIS A 214 2.75 2.49 7.49
CA HIS A 214 3.19 3.41 8.55
C HIS A 214 2.73 3.01 9.96
N SER A 215 1.59 2.33 10.08
CA SER A 215 1.06 1.81 11.34
C SER A 215 1.97 0.77 12.01
N LEU A 216 2.53 -0.18 11.25
CA LEU A 216 3.42 -1.22 11.79
C LEU A 216 4.75 -0.63 12.23
N THR A 217 5.34 0.24 11.40
CA THR A 217 6.59 0.92 11.74
C THR A 217 6.42 1.83 12.97
N LYS A 218 5.31 2.55 13.09
CA LYS A 218 4.99 3.34 14.29
C LYS A 218 4.81 2.47 15.52
N SER A 219 4.15 1.31 15.39
CA SER A 219 3.94 0.38 16.50
C SER A 219 5.25 -0.24 16.98
N LEU A 220 6.14 -0.62 16.06
CA LEU A 220 7.49 -1.11 16.38
C LEU A 220 8.33 -0.05 17.08
N ASN A 221 8.37 1.18 16.55
CA ASN A 221 9.10 2.28 17.18
C ASN A 221 8.56 2.57 18.57
N HIS A 222 7.23 2.59 18.75
CA HIS A 222 6.62 2.79 20.07
C HIS A 222 6.95 1.69 21.08
N LEU A 223 7.05 0.43 20.63
CA LEU A 223 7.45 -0.69 21.49
C LEU A 223 8.93 -0.60 21.87
N ARG A 224 9.79 -0.18 20.94
CA ARG A 224 11.20 0.10 21.21
C ARG A 224 11.36 1.25 22.20
N ASP A 225 10.68 2.37 21.97
CA ASP A 225 10.79 3.58 22.80
C ASP A 225 10.27 3.34 24.22
N LYS A 226 9.37 2.36 24.40
CA LYS A 226 8.89 1.88 25.71
C LYS A 226 9.78 0.82 26.37
N GLY A 227 10.86 0.40 25.72
CA GLY A 227 11.72 -0.69 26.22
C GLY A 227 11.01 -2.04 26.31
N ALA A 228 9.94 -2.24 25.53
CA ALA A 228 9.15 -3.48 25.53
C ALA A 228 9.73 -4.58 24.61
N LEU A 229 10.82 -4.29 23.91
CA LEU A 229 11.55 -5.21 23.05
C LEU A 229 12.93 -5.45 23.65
N LYS A 230 13.32 -6.72 23.79
CA LYS A 230 14.66 -7.10 24.23
C LYS A 230 15.69 -6.81 23.13
N GLY A 231 15.34 -7.13 21.89
CA GLY A 231 16.23 -7.08 20.74
C GLY A 231 16.36 -5.72 20.05
N SER A 232 17.37 -5.64 19.17
CA SER A 232 17.60 -4.49 18.30
C SER A 232 16.67 -4.51 17.08
N ILE A 233 16.28 -3.34 16.59
CA ILE A 233 15.53 -3.22 15.33
C ILE A 233 16.51 -2.86 14.20
N LEU A 234 16.57 -3.71 13.18
CA LEU A 234 17.28 -3.46 11.92
C LEU A 234 16.28 -3.09 10.83
N ILE A 235 16.50 -1.96 10.18
CA ILE A 235 15.80 -1.56 8.96
C ILE A 235 16.80 -1.68 7.81
N PRO A 236 16.74 -2.75 6.98
CA PRO A 236 17.62 -2.89 5.83
C PRO A 236 17.38 -1.75 4.85
N ASN A 237 18.46 -1.21 4.28
CA ASN A 237 18.35 -0.24 3.19
C ASN A 237 18.02 -0.94 1.86
N SER A 238 18.29 -2.25 1.81
CA SER A 238 18.08 -3.09 0.65
C SER A 238 16.66 -3.66 0.60
N ARG A 239 16.10 -3.82 -0.61
CA ARG A 239 14.78 -4.44 -0.84
C ARG A 239 14.84 -5.86 -1.40
N GLY A 240 15.96 -6.25 -2.01
CA GLY A 240 16.18 -7.58 -2.56
C GLY A 240 16.70 -8.57 -1.51
N VAL A 241 16.46 -9.87 -1.74
CA VAL A 241 16.87 -10.97 -0.83
C VAL A 241 18.34 -10.88 -0.45
N THR A 242 19.23 -10.81 -1.43
CA THR A 242 20.69 -10.76 -1.24
C THR A 242 21.13 -9.54 -0.44
N GLY A 243 20.53 -8.38 -0.70
CA GLY A 243 20.85 -7.15 0.02
C GLY A 243 20.36 -7.20 1.48
N VAL A 244 19.17 -7.73 1.73
CA VAL A 244 18.63 -7.89 3.09
C VAL A 244 19.52 -8.85 3.90
N VAL A 245 19.91 -10.00 3.33
CA VAL A 245 20.82 -10.96 3.98
C VAL A 245 22.14 -10.29 4.32
N ARG A 246 22.74 -9.57 3.38
CA ARG A 246 24.00 -8.85 3.61
C ARG A 246 23.88 -7.83 4.74
N ASP A 247 22.80 -7.07 4.78
CA ASP A 247 22.57 -6.05 5.82
C ASP A 247 22.40 -6.70 7.21
N ILE A 248 21.73 -7.86 7.29
CA ILE A 248 21.60 -8.64 8.53
C ILE A 248 22.97 -9.13 9.02
N LEU A 249 23.76 -9.75 8.14
CA LEU A 249 25.08 -10.26 8.50
C LEU A 249 26.03 -9.14 8.92
N ALA A 250 25.98 -8.00 8.23
CA ALA A 250 26.76 -6.82 8.58
C ALA A 250 26.33 -6.22 9.93
N PHE A 251 25.05 -6.34 10.29
CA PHE A 251 24.55 -5.92 11.59
C PHE A 251 25.04 -6.86 12.70
N VAL A 252 24.90 -8.17 12.50
CA VAL A 252 25.34 -9.18 13.46
C VAL A 252 26.86 -9.13 13.65
N ALA A 253 27.64 -8.95 12.60
CA ALA A 253 29.10 -8.81 12.70
C ALA A 253 29.55 -7.61 13.56
N LYS A 254 28.69 -6.60 13.73
CA LYS A 254 28.97 -5.40 14.55
C LYS A 254 28.53 -5.55 16.00
N GLN A 255 27.68 -6.53 16.33
CA GLN A 255 27.23 -6.76 17.68
C GLN A 255 27.91 -8.00 18.26
N PRO A 256 28.46 -7.96 19.48
CA PRO A 256 28.87 -9.18 20.17
C PRO A 256 27.67 -10.09 20.37
N ASP A 257 27.91 -11.41 20.39
CA ASP A 257 26.86 -12.43 20.53
C ASP A 257 25.91 -12.09 21.70
N PRO A 258 24.59 -12.30 21.54
CA PRO A 258 23.63 -12.05 22.60
C PRO A 258 24.00 -12.91 23.81
N ILE A 259 24.31 -12.24 24.91
CA ILE A 259 24.84 -12.79 26.16
C ILE A 259 23.99 -14.00 26.58
N GLN A 260 24.64 -15.16 26.69
CA GLN A 260 24.08 -16.31 27.41
C GLN A 260 23.97 -15.91 28.89
N GLU A 261 22.75 -15.59 29.35
CA GLU A 261 22.48 -15.59 30.78
C GLU A 261 22.64 -17.04 31.26
N HIS A 262 23.74 -17.27 31.97
CA HIS A 262 23.98 -18.48 32.77
C HIS A 262 22.76 -18.73 33.65
N THR A 263 22.13 -19.88 33.42
CA THR A 263 21.20 -20.48 34.37
C THR A 263 22.05 -21.17 35.44
N ASP A 264 22.15 -20.53 36.60
CA ASP A 264 22.48 -21.18 37.87
C ASP A 264 21.18 -21.66 38.55
#